data_AF-A0A7H1J1Z8-F1
#
_entry.id   AF-A0A7H1J1Z8-F1
#
_cell.length_a   1.000
_cell.length_b   1.000
_cell.length_c   1.000
_cell.angle_alpha   90.00
_cell.angle_beta   90.00
_cell.angle_gamma   90.00
#
_symmetry.space_group_name_H-M   'P 1'
#
loop_
_entity.id
_entity.type
_entity.pdbx_description
1 polymer ?
#
loop_
_entity_poly.entity_id
_entity_poly.type
_entity_poly.pdbx_seq_one_letter_code
_entity_poly.pdbx_strand_id
1 'polypeptide(L)'
;MSYETDQRIKSYLDTNQLSREQLCRSVLALDKRFSDVRPRHPRGGRDDGRDIEAIYRNDLIAFGAVGFVNQANDSTEQKKTITEKFKEDLNSALSADKKPEAFVFFTNINLTIGEKNQLIDKAKARGMIHCEIMDRERIRISLDTPDGFSIRFQHLNIPLSEEEQSSFFAKWGDDIQSVISTGFQRVENTLNRILFFQEASSTLSHLTLSIELNQEYTAEEIGHFRLFCSLYLKEPKNKILSILFGRTDRSNRMREDIAADFTEQKSGIKYGVGGGQWEQIIDIEDEDQDFEEEKYTKVGSSSSIGMDHVEFIPIQYSKDSLIRNPDGLTLRDIDEAMLLPFCNKSLAEKIKAIHIYSNGYKIKELCPSDIEIDLTEFDPEIPVVFSEDELKDPWVRIRPAGGYSSFNIKFFEETPKRMFMPKQTENSLDGKKS
;
A
#
# COMPACT_ATOMS: atom_id res chain seq x y z
N MET A 1 12.81 9.11 43.39
CA MET A 1 12.20 9.56 42.12
C MET A 1 10.94 10.39 42.34
N SER A 2 9.86 9.89 42.95
CA SER A 2 8.63 10.70 43.17
C SER A 2 8.85 12.01 43.96
N TYR A 3 9.78 11.99 44.93
CA TYR A 3 10.21 13.19 45.65
C TYR A 3 10.90 14.23 44.74
N GLU A 4 11.64 13.79 43.72
CA GLU A 4 12.32 14.68 42.78
C GLU A 4 11.33 15.38 41.84
N THR A 5 10.34 14.64 41.32
CA THR A 5 9.25 15.20 40.51
C THR A 5 8.50 16.28 41.30
N ASP A 6 8.12 16.00 42.56
CA ASP A 6 7.45 16.98 43.43
C ASP A 6 8.31 18.25 43.65
N GLN A 7 9.59 18.09 43.95
CA GLN A 7 10.50 19.21 44.16
C GLN A 7 10.71 20.05 42.89
N ARG A 8 10.81 19.43 41.72
CA ARG A 8 10.95 20.17 40.45
C ARG A 8 9.68 20.95 40.12
N ILE A 9 8.49 20.40 40.35
CA ILE A 9 7.23 21.14 40.13
C ILE A 9 7.13 22.38 41.03
N LYS A 10 7.71 22.34 42.24
CA LYS A 10 7.67 23.47 43.19
C LYS A 10 8.44 24.71 42.75
N SER A 11 9.65 24.54 42.23
CA SER A 11 10.59 25.66 42.06
C SER A 11 11.37 25.68 40.74
N TYR A 12 11.43 24.57 40.00
CA TYR A 12 12.24 24.49 38.77
C TYR A 12 11.76 25.44 37.68
N LEU A 13 10.45 25.74 37.70
CA LEU A 13 9.79 26.58 36.69
C LEU A 13 9.54 28.01 37.18
N ASP A 14 10.16 28.45 38.28
CA ASP A 14 9.86 29.74 38.95
C ASP A 14 10.04 30.99 38.09
N THR A 15 10.92 30.92 37.09
CA THR A 15 11.28 32.04 36.23
C THR A 15 10.77 31.90 34.80
N ASN A 16 10.04 30.82 34.49
CA ASN A 16 9.64 30.51 33.11
C ASN A 16 8.15 30.17 33.01
N GLN A 17 7.34 31.22 32.83
CA GLN A 17 5.90 31.11 32.66
C GLN A 17 5.51 30.25 31.44
N LEU A 18 6.23 30.39 30.32
CA LEU A 18 5.97 29.61 29.10
C LEU A 18 6.17 28.11 29.34
N SER A 19 7.22 27.72 30.06
CA SER A 19 7.46 26.31 30.39
C SER A 19 6.39 25.73 31.33
N ARG A 20 5.80 26.54 32.22
CA ARG A 20 4.67 26.10 33.07
C ARG A 20 3.44 25.78 32.23
N GLU A 21 3.11 26.66 31.29
CA GLU A 21 1.99 26.48 30.37
C GLU A 21 2.19 25.27 29.46
N GLN A 22 3.39 25.10 28.92
CA GLN A 22 3.73 23.94 28.09
C GLN A 22 3.68 22.62 28.88
N LEU A 23 4.15 22.61 30.13
CA LEU A 23 4.04 21.46 31.02
C LEU A 23 2.56 21.11 31.27
N CYS A 24 1.76 22.07 31.72
CA CYS A 24 0.35 21.86 32.04
C CYS A 24 -0.45 21.40 30.82
N ARG A 25 -0.16 21.97 29.64
CA ARG A 25 -0.74 21.53 28.36
C ARG A 25 -0.43 20.08 28.07
N SER A 26 0.85 19.70 28.21
CA SER A 26 1.29 18.32 27.95
C SER A 26 0.67 17.34 28.94
N VAL A 27 0.55 17.74 30.22
CA VAL A 27 -0.14 16.96 31.26
C VAL A 27 -1.62 16.79 30.94
N LEU A 28 -2.30 17.85 30.48
CA LEU A 28 -3.72 17.76 30.08
C LEU A 28 -3.92 16.78 28.92
N ALA A 29 -2.99 16.77 27.96
CA ALA A 29 -3.03 15.88 26.80
C ALA A 29 -2.86 14.39 27.16
N LEU A 30 -2.38 14.07 28.38
CA LEU A 30 -2.35 12.69 28.87
C LEU A 30 -3.74 12.16 29.23
N ASP A 31 -4.66 13.04 29.62
CA ASP A 31 -6.01 12.65 30.00
C ASP A 31 -6.87 12.45 28.75
N LYS A 32 -7.17 11.18 28.44
CA LYS A 32 -7.97 10.76 27.27
C LYS A 32 -9.37 11.38 27.20
N ARG A 33 -9.87 11.97 28.28
CA ARG A 33 -11.14 12.71 28.28
C ARG A 33 -11.04 14.05 27.55
N PHE A 34 -9.83 14.55 27.35
CA PHE A 34 -9.55 15.77 26.61
C PHE A 34 -8.93 15.44 25.25
N SER A 35 -9.39 16.14 24.21
CA SER A 35 -8.85 16.09 22.86
C SER A 35 -8.59 17.51 22.34
N ASP A 36 -7.87 17.61 21.23
CA ASP A 36 -7.53 18.89 20.59
C ASP A 36 -6.90 19.94 21.52
N VAL A 37 -6.00 19.50 22.41
CA VAL A 37 -5.35 20.36 23.40
C VAL A 37 -4.35 21.30 22.71
N ARG A 38 -4.65 22.61 22.68
CA ARG A 38 -3.85 23.63 22.00
C ARG A 38 -3.46 24.78 22.93
N PRO A 39 -2.27 25.38 22.74
CA PRO A 39 -1.95 26.66 23.37
C PRO A 39 -2.74 27.77 22.68
N ARG A 40 -3.23 28.76 23.43
CA ARG A 40 -3.88 29.91 22.81
C ARG A 40 -2.87 30.90 22.21
N HIS A 41 -1.75 31.13 22.90
CA HIS A 41 -0.65 31.98 22.40
C HIS A 41 0.65 31.17 22.21
N PRO A 42 1.09 30.89 20.97
CA PRO A 42 2.25 30.03 20.71
C PRO A 42 3.60 30.51 21.30
N ARG A 43 3.72 31.81 21.63
CA ARG A 43 4.96 32.44 22.14
C ARG A 43 4.85 32.98 23.57
N GLY A 44 3.74 32.74 24.27
CA GLY A 44 3.46 33.35 25.57
C GLY A 44 3.10 34.84 25.42
N GLY A 45 2.13 35.29 26.21
CA GLY A 45 1.55 36.62 26.17
C GLY A 45 0.59 36.81 27.33
N ARG A 46 0.19 38.05 27.62
CA ARG A 46 -0.73 38.34 28.72
C ARG A 46 -2.15 37.92 28.31
N ASP A 47 -2.41 36.61 28.34
CA ASP A 47 -3.72 36.05 28.05
C ASP A 47 -4.56 36.17 29.31
N ASP A 48 -5.70 36.86 29.21
CA ASP A 48 -6.65 37.10 30.30
C ASP A 48 -7.19 35.77 30.89
N GLY A 49 -6.39 35.07 31.69
CA GLY A 49 -6.71 33.84 32.43
C GLY A 49 -7.02 32.60 31.58
N ARG A 50 -6.55 32.54 30.32
CA ARG A 50 -6.96 31.52 29.33
C ARG A 50 -5.75 30.96 28.57
N ASP A 51 -5.02 30.06 29.21
CA ASP A 51 -3.71 29.60 28.71
C ASP A 51 -3.82 28.41 27.74
N ILE A 52 -4.82 27.54 27.95
CA ILE A 52 -5.00 26.28 27.19
C ILE A 52 -6.45 26.17 26.72
N GLU A 53 -6.66 25.65 25.51
CA GLU A 53 -7.98 25.29 24.97
C GLU A 53 -7.99 23.80 24.60
N ALA A 54 -9.11 23.12 24.88
CA ALA A 54 -9.30 21.71 24.58
C ALA A 54 -10.79 21.38 24.38
N ILE A 55 -11.07 20.18 23.91
CA ILE A 55 -12.41 19.60 23.83
C ILE A 55 -12.52 18.51 24.90
N TYR A 56 -13.47 18.62 25.81
CA TYR A 56 -13.76 17.62 26.82
C TYR A 56 -14.89 16.71 26.34
N ARG A 57 -14.67 15.39 26.41
CA ARG A 57 -15.63 14.33 26.00
C ARG A 57 -16.23 14.50 24.60
N ASN A 58 -15.44 15.06 23.68
CA ASN A 58 -15.73 15.26 22.25
C ASN A 58 -16.70 16.41 21.89
N ASP A 59 -17.35 17.06 22.84
CA ASP A 59 -18.36 18.09 22.56
C ASP A 59 -18.21 19.38 23.38
N LEU A 60 -17.67 19.30 24.61
CA LEU A 60 -17.61 20.46 25.50
C LEU A 60 -16.33 21.27 25.32
N ILE A 61 -16.46 22.58 25.07
CA ILE A 61 -15.29 23.48 25.05
C ILE A 61 -14.72 23.57 26.46
N ALA A 62 -13.42 23.29 26.60
CA ALA A 62 -12.69 23.35 27.84
C ALA A 62 -11.59 24.41 27.80
N PHE A 63 -11.52 25.26 28.83
CA PHE A 63 -10.40 26.17 29.03
C PHE A 63 -9.55 25.76 30.22
N GLY A 64 -8.24 25.81 30.04
CA GLY A 64 -7.23 25.56 31.06
C GLY A 64 -6.54 26.85 31.49
N ALA A 65 -6.33 27.02 32.80
CA ALA A 65 -5.60 28.13 33.39
C ALA A 65 -4.51 27.66 34.34
N VAL A 66 -3.37 28.36 34.37
CA VAL A 66 -2.17 27.99 35.12
C VAL A 66 -1.88 28.97 36.25
N GLY A 67 -2.15 28.54 37.48
CA GLY A 67 -1.90 29.26 38.73
C GLY A 67 -0.73 28.70 39.52
N PHE A 68 0.48 28.89 39.01
CA PHE A 68 1.71 28.52 39.71
C PHE A 68 2.23 29.70 40.53
N VAL A 69 2.67 29.42 41.76
CA VAL A 69 3.37 30.38 42.63
C VAL A 69 4.84 30.03 42.72
N ASN A 70 5.68 31.06 42.79
CA ASN A 70 7.11 30.86 42.98
C ASN A 70 7.38 30.35 44.39
N GLN A 71 8.36 29.46 44.53
CA GLN A 71 8.75 28.87 45.81
C GLN A 71 7.53 28.30 46.57
N ALA A 72 6.76 27.45 45.88
CA ALA A 72 5.57 26.83 46.45
C ALA A 72 5.89 26.06 47.74
N ASN A 73 5.25 26.45 48.85
CA ASN A 73 5.44 25.90 50.19
C ASN A 73 4.13 25.51 50.89
N ASP A 74 3.01 25.59 50.17
CA ASP A 74 1.66 25.21 50.64
C ASP A 74 1.17 26.00 51.86
N SER A 75 1.78 27.15 52.16
CA SER A 75 1.34 28.05 53.22
C SER A 75 -0.09 28.56 52.98
N THR A 76 -0.78 28.90 54.08
CA THR A 76 -2.13 29.45 54.04
C THR A 76 -2.23 30.71 53.17
N GLU A 77 -1.18 31.53 53.15
CA GLU A 77 -1.07 32.72 52.31
C GLU A 77 -1.05 32.36 50.82
N GLN A 78 -0.20 31.42 50.40
CA GLN A 78 -0.14 30.98 49.00
C GLN A 78 -1.44 30.30 48.56
N LYS A 79 -2.06 29.50 49.43
CA LYS A 79 -3.38 28.90 49.16
C LYS A 79 -4.47 29.95 48.95
N LYS A 80 -4.43 31.05 49.70
CA LYS A 80 -5.33 32.19 49.51
C LYS A 80 -5.07 32.87 48.16
N THR A 81 -3.80 33.11 47.82
CA THR A 81 -3.39 33.68 46.52
C THR A 81 -3.89 32.82 45.35
N ILE A 82 -3.72 31.50 45.42
CA ILE A 82 -4.20 30.57 44.38
C ILE A 82 -5.72 30.55 44.29
N THR A 83 -6.41 30.64 45.42
CA THR A 83 -7.88 30.72 45.45
C THR A 83 -8.39 32.02 44.81
N GLU A 84 -7.69 33.13 44.99
CA GLU A 84 -7.99 34.41 44.33
C GLU A 84 -7.72 34.33 42.84
N LYS A 85 -6.55 33.82 42.44
CA LYS A 85 -6.20 33.60 41.03
C LYS A 85 -7.20 32.68 40.30
N PHE A 86 -7.63 31.59 40.93
CA PHE A 86 -8.67 30.71 40.39
C PHE A 86 -9.96 31.48 40.06
N LYS A 87 -10.40 32.39 40.95
CA LYS A 87 -11.63 33.16 40.72
C LYS A 87 -11.46 34.17 39.58
N GLU A 88 -10.29 34.79 39.47
CA GLU A 88 -9.96 35.74 38.40
C GLU A 88 -9.91 35.03 37.03
N ASP A 89 -9.22 33.89 36.97
CA ASP A 89 -9.10 33.09 35.74
C ASP A 89 -10.47 32.51 35.33
N LEU A 90 -11.26 32.02 36.30
CA LEU A 90 -12.63 31.54 36.04
C LEU A 90 -13.55 32.66 35.51
N ASN A 91 -13.46 33.87 36.08
CA ASN A 91 -14.22 35.02 35.58
C ASN A 91 -13.82 35.39 34.16
N SER A 92 -12.52 35.37 33.86
CA SER A 92 -11.98 35.69 32.54
C SER A 92 -12.33 34.61 31.50
N ALA A 93 -12.42 33.35 31.92
CA ALA A 93 -12.92 32.25 31.10
C ALA A 93 -14.41 32.44 30.73
N LEU A 94 -15.24 32.87 31.68
CA LEU A 94 -16.67 33.11 31.48
C LEU A 94 -17.00 34.36 30.64
N SER A 95 -16.08 35.34 30.60
CA SER A 95 -16.23 36.56 29.79
C SER A 95 -15.78 36.39 28.33
N ALA A 96 -15.32 35.20 27.94
CA ALA A 96 -14.91 34.92 26.56
C ALA A 96 -16.10 34.90 25.58
N ASP A 97 -15.85 35.31 24.32
CA ASP A 97 -16.85 35.28 23.24
C ASP A 97 -17.48 33.91 23.05
N LYS A 98 -16.65 32.86 23.12
CA LYS A 98 -17.10 31.47 23.27
C LYS A 98 -16.93 31.06 24.73
N LYS A 99 -18.06 30.84 25.41
CA LYS A 99 -18.08 30.42 26.81
C LYS A 99 -17.70 28.94 26.91
N PRO A 100 -16.73 28.57 27.77
CA PRO A 100 -16.41 27.18 27.99
C PRO A 100 -17.48 26.54 28.87
N GLU A 101 -17.66 25.24 28.70
CA GLU A 101 -18.53 24.40 29.51
C GLU A 101 -17.72 23.60 30.55
N ALA A 102 -16.42 23.41 30.28
CA ALA A 102 -15.46 22.79 31.17
C ALA A 102 -14.32 23.76 31.53
N PHE A 103 -13.88 23.74 32.79
CA PHE A 103 -12.75 24.54 33.26
C PHE A 103 -11.72 23.68 33.96
N VAL A 104 -10.45 23.81 33.61
CA VAL A 104 -9.34 23.08 34.23
C VAL A 104 -8.38 24.09 34.84
N PHE A 105 -8.06 23.93 36.12
CA PHE A 105 -7.12 24.81 36.80
C PHE A 105 -5.92 24.04 37.32
N PHE A 106 -4.73 24.49 36.89
CA PHE A 106 -3.45 23.90 37.27
C PHE A 106 -2.77 24.73 38.35
N THR A 107 -2.22 24.08 39.37
CA THR A 107 -1.42 24.77 40.39
C THR A 107 -0.32 23.87 40.93
N ASN A 108 0.82 24.47 41.29
CA ASN A 108 1.92 23.80 41.97
C ASN A 108 1.78 23.80 43.51
N ILE A 109 0.62 24.21 44.03
CA ILE A 109 0.26 24.11 45.45
C ILE A 109 -0.56 22.85 45.71
N ASN A 110 -0.27 22.18 46.83
CA ASN A 110 -1.09 21.05 47.27
C ASN A 110 -2.37 21.54 47.97
N LEU A 111 -3.51 21.10 47.45
CA LEU A 111 -4.82 21.43 47.98
C LEU A 111 -5.46 20.19 48.61
N THR A 112 -6.06 20.37 49.78
CA THR A 112 -6.85 19.33 50.44
C THR A 112 -8.10 19.04 49.63
N ILE A 113 -8.73 17.88 49.89
CA ILE A 113 -9.98 17.49 49.23
C ILE A 113 -11.08 18.54 49.47
N GLY A 114 -11.17 19.08 50.69
CA GLY A 114 -12.14 20.12 51.03
C GLY A 114 -11.90 21.42 50.26
N GLU A 115 -10.66 21.88 50.16
CA GLU A 115 -10.30 23.09 49.38
C GLU A 115 -10.62 22.90 47.90
N LYS A 116 -10.31 21.74 47.32
CA LYS A 116 -10.65 21.42 45.91
C LYS A 116 -12.14 21.43 45.66
N ASN A 117 -12.92 20.77 46.52
CA ASN A 117 -14.38 20.74 46.39
C ASN A 117 -14.98 22.14 46.44
N GLN A 118 -14.49 23.00 47.34
CA GLN A 118 -14.95 24.40 47.41
C GLN A 118 -14.68 25.20 46.12
N LEU A 119 -13.56 24.94 45.42
CA LEU A 119 -13.27 25.59 44.13
C LEU A 119 -14.18 25.05 43.03
N ILE A 120 -14.38 23.74 42.98
CA ILE A 120 -15.26 23.07 42.02
C ILE A 120 -16.71 23.54 42.19
N ASP A 121 -17.21 23.61 43.43
CA ASP A 121 -18.56 24.06 43.73
C ASP A 121 -18.78 25.52 43.32
N LYS A 122 -17.77 26.38 43.48
CA LYS A 122 -17.80 27.77 43.00
C LYS A 122 -17.87 27.86 41.47
N ALA A 123 -17.16 27.00 40.75
CA ALA A 123 -17.24 26.95 39.29
C ALA A 123 -18.61 26.48 38.81
N LYS A 124 -19.15 25.42 39.42
CA LYS A 124 -20.50 24.92 39.12
C LYS A 124 -21.58 25.95 39.40
N ALA A 125 -21.49 26.65 40.53
CA ALA A 125 -22.42 27.73 40.88
C ALA A 125 -22.40 28.90 39.88
N ARG A 126 -21.32 29.04 39.10
CA ARG A 126 -21.18 30.05 38.04
C ARG A 126 -21.50 29.53 36.64
N GLY A 127 -22.04 28.32 36.52
CA GLY A 127 -22.55 27.76 35.27
C GLY A 127 -21.59 26.81 34.54
N MET A 128 -20.46 26.42 35.12
CA MET A 128 -19.60 25.37 34.53
C MET A 128 -20.23 23.99 34.71
N ILE A 129 -20.30 23.21 33.63
CA ILE A 129 -20.75 21.81 33.67
C ILE A 129 -19.67 20.93 34.31
N HIS A 130 -18.41 21.20 33.98
CA HIS A 130 -17.27 20.49 34.54
C HIS A 130 -16.18 21.44 35.06
N CYS A 131 -15.60 21.11 36.21
CA CYS A 131 -14.45 21.81 36.73
C CYS A 131 -13.46 20.80 37.29
N GLU A 132 -12.21 20.88 36.87
CA GLU A 132 -11.14 19.97 37.27
C GLU A 132 -10.00 20.78 37.90
N ILE A 133 -9.54 20.35 39.09
CA ILE A 133 -8.37 20.94 39.75
C ILE A 133 -7.20 19.95 39.63
N MET A 134 -6.13 20.42 38.98
CA MET A 134 -4.84 19.76 38.81
C MET A 134 -3.85 20.40 39.78
N ASP A 135 -3.89 19.96 41.04
CA ASP A 135 -2.90 20.35 42.05
C ASP A 135 -1.57 19.61 41.85
N ARG A 136 -0.54 20.01 42.61
CA ARG A 136 0.82 19.47 42.44
C ARG A 136 0.86 17.94 42.53
N GLU A 137 0.15 17.35 43.48
CA GLU A 137 0.08 15.89 43.62
C GLU A 137 -0.51 15.20 42.37
N ARG A 138 -1.60 15.72 41.79
CA ARG A 138 -2.18 15.14 40.57
C ARG A 138 -1.30 15.32 39.34
N ILE A 139 -0.63 16.46 39.23
CA ILE A 139 0.37 16.70 38.18
C ILE A 139 1.52 15.68 38.33
N ARG A 140 2.05 15.51 39.55
CA ARG A 140 3.12 14.55 39.84
C ARG A 140 2.71 13.13 39.48
N ILE A 141 1.53 12.69 39.91
CA ILE A 141 1.00 11.35 39.60
C ILE A 141 0.92 11.15 38.08
N SER A 142 0.46 12.15 37.33
CA SER A 142 0.36 12.05 35.86
C SER A 142 1.73 11.92 35.20
N LEU A 143 2.72 12.65 35.71
CA LEU A 143 4.11 12.61 35.21
C LEU A 143 4.88 11.34 35.61
N ASP A 144 4.54 10.73 36.74
CA ASP A 144 5.12 9.49 37.24
C ASP A 144 4.44 8.24 36.61
N THR A 145 4.02 8.34 35.34
CA THR A 145 3.48 7.23 34.54
C THR A 145 4.29 7.03 33.26
N PRO A 146 4.21 5.84 32.61
CA PRO A 146 4.86 5.61 31.32
C PRO A 146 4.55 6.66 30.23
N ASP A 147 3.35 7.25 30.23
CA ASP A 147 2.98 8.31 29.29
C ASP A 147 3.55 9.67 29.71
N GLY A 148 3.71 9.89 31.01
CA GLY A 148 4.24 11.11 31.60
C GLY A 148 5.77 11.21 31.64
N PHE A 149 6.50 10.10 31.51
CA PHE A 149 7.97 10.10 31.62
C PHE A 149 8.65 11.00 30.58
N SER A 150 8.16 11.02 29.34
CA SER A 150 8.69 11.87 28.27
C SER A 150 8.49 13.36 28.57
N ILE A 151 7.31 13.72 29.11
CA ILE A 151 6.97 15.08 29.54
C ILE A 151 7.85 15.48 30.72
N ARG A 152 8.06 14.58 31.67
CA ARG A 152 8.92 14.79 32.84
C ARG A 152 10.37 15.06 32.42
N PHE A 153 10.89 14.28 31.48
CA PHE A 153 12.21 14.50 30.89
C PHE A 153 12.29 15.84 30.16
N GLN A 154 11.34 16.13 29.28
CA GLN A 154 11.35 17.34 28.45
C GLN A 154 11.24 18.63 29.26
N HIS A 155 10.31 18.69 30.22
CA HIS A 155 9.94 19.95 30.90
C HIS A 155 10.59 20.12 32.26
N LEU A 156 10.92 19.03 32.95
CA LEU A 156 11.55 19.08 34.27
C LEU A 156 13.02 18.65 34.24
N ASN A 157 13.52 18.18 33.09
CA ASN A 157 14.88 17.66 32.91
C ASN A 157 15.23 16.60 33.96
N ILE A 158 14.31 15.67 34.19
CA ILE A 158 14.48 14.50 35.07
C ILE A 158 14.72 13.28 34.18
N PRO A 159 15.93 12.69 34.18
CA PRO A 159 16.21 11.48 33.41
C PRO A 159 15.35 10.29 33.90
N LEU A 160 15.07 9.35 33.00
CA LEU A 160 14.38 8.10 33.35
C LEU A 160 15.37 7.13 34.01
N SER A 161 14.97 6.47 35.09
CA SER A 161 15.72 5.32 35.63
C SER A 161 15.65 4.12 34.70
N GLU A 162 16.47 3.08 34.94
CA GLU A 162 16.45 1.85 34.14
C GLU A 162 15.08 1.16 34.17
N GLU A 163 14.40 1.16 35.31
CA GLU A 163 13.05 0.59 35.46
C GLU A 163 11.99 1.39 34.69
N GLU A 164 12.12 2.72 34.68
CA GLU A 164 11.22 3.60 33.95
C GLU A 164 11.45 3.52 32.44
N GLN A 165 12.70 3.41 32.00
CA GLN A 165 13.06 3.11 30.61
C GLN A 165 12.44 1.78 30.17
N SER A 166 12.59 0.74 30.99
CA SER A 166 11.99 -0.57 30.73
C SER A 166 10.46 -0.48 30.60
N SER A 167 9.81 0.25 31.50
CA SER A 167 8.35 0.46 31.47
C SER A 167 7.90 1.28 30.26
N PHE A 168 8.70 2.25 29.82
CA PHE A 168 8.45 3.03 28.61
C PHE A 168 8.52 2.14 27.36
N PHE A 169 9.59 1.36 27.20
CA PHE A 169 9.75 0.47 26.05
C PHE A 169 8.73 -0.68 26.05
N ALA A 170 8.35 -1.21 27.21
CA ALA A 170 7.30 -2.23 27.30
C ALA A 170 5.93 -1.70 26.82
N LYS A 171 5.69 -0.39 26.93
CA LYS A 171 4.44 0.23 26.49
C LYS A 171 4.47 0.69 25.03
N TRP A 172 5.57 1.30 24.59
CA TRP A 172 5.67 2.00 23.30
C TRP A 172 6.55 1.27 22.26
N GLY A 173 7.30 0.24 22.66
CA GLY A 173 8.26 -0.45 21.80
C GLY A 173 7.59 -1.06 20.56
N ASP A 174 6.48 -1.76 20.76
CA ASP A 174 5.73 -2.41 19.68
C ASP A 174 5.13 -1.38 18.71
N ASP A 175 4.59 -0.27 19.23
CA ASP A 175 4.01 0.82 18.42
C ASP A 175 5.07 1.49 17.54
N ILE A 176 6.26 1.76 18.09
CA ILE A 176 7.38 2.35 17.35
C ILE A 176 7.84 1.39 16.24
N GLN A 177 8.03 0.11 16.56
CA GLN A 177 8.41 -0.90 15.57
C GLN A 177 7.36 -1.04 14.48
N SER A 178 6.07 -0.98 14.83
CA SER A 178 4.96 -1.02 13.88
C SER A 178 4.99 0.17 12.94
N VAL A 179 5.09 1.40 13.45
CA VAL A 179 5.14 2.62 12.63
C VAL A 179 6.34 2.60 11.67
N ILE A 180 7.50 2.16 12.14
CA ILE A 180 8.71 2.05 11.33
C ILE A 180 8.52 1.00 10.22
N SER A 181 8.10 -0.21 10.58
CA SER A 181 7.99 -1.34 9.64
C SER A 181 6.90 -1.07 8.59
N THR A 182 5.71 -0.67 9.04
CA THR A 182 4.58 -0.36 8.14
C THR A 182 4.83 0.90 7.32
N GLY A 183 5.48 1.91 7.90
CA GLY A 183 5.83 3.15 7.22
C GLY A 183 6.79 2.92 6.05
N PHE A 184 7.89 2.21 6.30
CA PHE A 184 8.86 1.90 5.24
C PHE A 184 8.28 0.99 4.17
N GLN A 185 7.50 -0.04 4.56
CA GLN A 185 6.85 -0.93 3.59
C GLN A 185 5.87 -0.16 2.69
N ARG A 186 5.12 0.81 3.24
CA ARG A 186 4.22 1.67 2.45
C ARG A 186 4.99 2.55 1.46
N VAL A 187 6.13 3.12 1.89
CA VAL A 187 7.00 3.92 1.01
C VAL A 187 7.56 3.05 -0.11
N GLU A 188 8.08 1.87 0.20
CA GLU A 188 8.61 0.93 -0.78
C GLU A 188 7.54 0.51 -1.80
N ASN A 189 6.34 0.13 -1.34
CA ASN A 189 5.23 -0.22 -2.22
C ASN A 189 4.81 0.93 -3.14
N THR A 190 4.81 2.16 -2.61
CA THR A 190 4.50 3.36 -3.40
C THR A 190 5.56 3.62 -4.46
N LEU A 191 6.85 3.50 -4.10
CA LEU A 191 7.96 3.64 -5.04
C LEU A 191 7.92 2.58 -6.13
N ASN A 192 7.71 1.31 -5.78
CA ASN A 192 7.59 0.22 -6.75
C ASN A 192 6.44 0.47 -7.75
N ARG A 193 5.31 1.00 -7.27
CA ARG A 193 4.17 1.35 -8.13
C ARG A 193 4.48 2.51 -9.08
N ILE A 194 5.16 3.54 -8.59
CA ILE A 194 5.58 4.68 -9.44
C ILE A 194 6.57 4.23 -10.51
N LEU A 195 7.59 3.44 -10.12
CA LEU A 195 8.58 2.88 -11.04
C LEU A 195 7.91 2.01 -12.10
N PHE A 196 6.97 1.15 -11.69
CA PHE A 196 6.20 0.34 -12.63
C PHE A 196 5.44 1.21 -13.64
N PHE A 197 4.69 2.23 -13.23
CA PHE A 197 3.96 3.07 -14.18
C PHE A 197 4.86 3.85 -15.14
N GLN A 198 6.04 4.28 -14.66
CA GLN A 198 7.05 4.89 -15.52
C GLN A 198 7.57 3.89 -16.55
N GLU A 199 7.99 2.70 -16.12
CA GLU A 199 8.52 1.66 -17.01
C GLU A 199 7.44 1.10 -17.95
N ALA A 200 6.18 1.02 -17.51
CA ALA A 200 5.05 0.53 -18.29
C ALA A 200 4.71 1.41 -19.51
N SER A 201 5.13 2.68 -19.48
CA SER A 201 5.00 3.58 -20.64
C SER A 201 5.99 3.24 -21.77
N SER A 202 6.92 2.31 -21.53
CA SER A 202 7.82 1.80 -22.56
C SER A 202 7.11 0.81 -23.49
N THR A 203 7.65 0.67 -24.70
CA THR A 203 7.21 -0.31 -25.69
C THR A 203 7.13 -1.74 -25.10
N LEU A 204 6.03 -2.44 -25.38
CA LEU A 204 5.83 -3.85 -25.08
C LEU A 204 6.80 -4.68 -25.92
N SER A 205 7.89 -5.19 -25.30
CA SER A 205 8.88 -5.98 -26.03
C SER A 205 8.41 -7.43 -26.20
N HIS A 206 7.77 -7.96 -25.17
CA HIS A 206 7.17 -9.28 -25.19
C HIS A 206 6.00 -9.40 -24.20
N LEU A 207 5.08 -10.29 -24.49
CA LEU A 207 4.07 -10.80 -23.58
C LEU A 207 4.14 -12.33 -23.65
N THR A 208 4.42 -12.96 -22.50
CA THR A 208 4.59 -14.41 -22.40
C THR A 208 3.57 -15.00 -21.46
N LEU A 209 2.85 -16.01 -21.93
CA LEU A 209 2.09 -16.92 -21.08
C LEU A 209 2.90 -18.21 -20.91
N SER A 210 3.30 -18.52 -19.69
CA SER A 210 3.98 -19.76 -19.34
C SER A 210 3.03 -20.69 -18.61
N ILE A 211 2.64 -21.78 -19.25
CA ILE A 211 1.79 -22.81 -18.66
C ILE A 211 2.69 -23.75 -17.85
N GLU A 212 2.50 -23.79 -16.54
CA GLU A 212 3.11 -24.77 -15.65
C GLU A 212 2.25 -26.02 -15.60
N LEU A 213 2.86 -27.18 -15.81
CA LEU A 213 2.19 -28.47 -15.73
C LEU A 213 2.15 -28.97 -14.28
N ASN A 214 1.17 -29.83 -13.96
CA ASN A 214 0.98 -30.38 -12.61
C ASN A 214 2.09 -31.36 -12.17
N GLN A 215 2.86 -31.86 -13.13
CA GLN A 215 4.07 -32.63 -12.95
C GLN A 215 4.94 -32.50 -14.20
N GLU A 216 6.16 -32.99 -14.13
CA GLU A 216 7.01 -33.16 -15.31
C GLU A 216 6.47 -34.33 -16.15
N TYR A 217 6.26 -34.08 -17.44
CA TYR A 217 5.80 -35.08 -18.41
C TYR A 217 6.89 -35.39 -19.43
N THR A 218 6.93 -36.64 -19.89
CA THR A 218 7.68 -37.02 -21.09
C THR A 218 7.02 -36.47 -22.35
N ALA A 219 7.81 -36.30 -23.41
CA ALA A 219 7.33 -35.80 -24.69
C ALA A 219 6.20 -36.66 -25.29
N GLU A 220 6.24 -37.98 -25.07
CA GLU A 220 5.19 -38.91 -25.49
C GLU A 220 3.87 -38.73 -24.72
N GLU A 221 3.93 -38.39 -23.43
CA GLU A 221 2.74 -38.14 -22.60
C GLU A 221 2.04 -36.82 -22.94
N ILE A 222 2.79 -35.84 -23.43
CA ILE A 222 2.23 -34.61 -24.02
C ILE A 222 1.72 -34.92 -25.44
N GLY A 223 2.53 -35.59 -26.26
CA GLY A 223 2.21 -35.91 -27.64
C GLY A 223 1.97 -34.66 -28.48
N HIS A 224 0.91 -34.70 -29.28
CA HIS A 224 0.40 -33.54 -30.02
C HIS A 224 -0.17 -32.50 -29.05
N PHE A 225 0.14 -31.22 -29.29
CA PHE A 225 -0.40 -30.14 -28.47
C PHE A 225 -0.66 -28.88 -29.30
N ARG A 226 -1.62 -28.10 -28.82
CA ARG A 226 -2.01 -26.80 -29.35
C ARG A 226 -2.30 -25.89 -28.18
N LEU A 227 -1.66 -24.72 -28.15
CA LEU A 227 -1.82 -23.75 -27.08
C LEU A 227 -1.77 -22.35 -27.67
N PHE A 228 -2.83 -21.59 -27.46
CA PHE A 228 -2.97 -20.23 -27.95
C PHE A 228 -3.57 -19.33 -26.88
N CYS A 229 -3.43 -18.03 -27.09
CA CYS A 229 -4.04 -17.02 -26.26
C CYS A 229 -4.46 -15.84 -27.12
N SER A 230 -5.70 -15.39 -26.91
CA SER A 230 -6.19 -14.12 -27.44
C SER A 230 -6.13 -13.07 -26.35
N LEU A 231 -5.54 -11.92 -26.67
CA LEU A 231 -5.56 -10.71 -25.87
C LEU A 231 -6.39 -9.66 -26.61
N TYR A 232 -7.49 -9.20 -26.02
CA TYR A 232 -8.28 -8.08 -26.54
C TYR A 232 -8.00 -6.84 -25.70
N LEU A 233 -7.56 -5.78 -26.37
CA LEU A 233 -7.34 -4.50 -25.72
C LEU A 233 -8.69 -3.85 -25.36
N LYS A 234 -8.67 -3.03 -24.31
CA LYS A 234 -9.86 -2.25 -23.90
C LYS A 234 -10.33 -1.28 -24.99
N GLU A 235 -9.39 -0.74 -25.75
CA GLU A 235 -9.62 0.11 -26.91
C GLU A 235 -8.52 -0.13 -27.95
N PRO A 236 -8.78 0.09 -29.25
CA PRO A 236 -7.74 -0.02 -30.27
C PRO A 236 -6.58 0.94 -30.00
N LYS A 237 -5.36 0.42 -30.06
CA LYS A 237 -4.11 1.19 -29.87
C LYS A 237 -3.23 1.02 -31.09
N ASN A 238 -2.87 2.12 -31.74
CA ASN A 238 -2.13 2.11 -33.01
C ASN A 238 -2.79 1.17 -34.04
N LYS A 239 -4.13 1.25 -34.14
CA LYS A 239 -5.00 0.39 -34.95
C LYS A 239 -5.08 -1.08 -34.53
N ILE A 240 -4.34 -1.54 -33.54
CA ILE A 240 -4.42 -2.93 -33.03
C ILE A 240 -5.57 -3.02 -32.03
N LEU A 241 -6.56 -3.89 -32.27
CA LEU A 241 -7.60 -4.22 -31.28
C LEU A 241 -7.24 -5.45 -30.46
N SER A 242 -6.70 -6.49 -31.12
CA SER A 242 -6.43 -7.76 -30.48
C SER A 242 -5.14 -8.40 -30.98
N ILE A 243 -4.56 -9.23 -30.13
CA ILE A 243 -3.37 -10.02 -30.43
C ILE A 243 -3.73 -11.49 -30.22
N LEU A 244 -3.38 -12.32 -31.20
CA LEU A 244 -3.43 -13.77 -31.09
C LEU A 244 -1.99 -14.29 -31.13
N PHE A 245 -1.63 -15.17 -30.21
CA PHE A 245 -0.32 -15.81 -30.24
C PHE A 245 -0.39 -17.21 -29.64
N GLY A 246 0.48 -18.09 -30.10
CA GLY A 246 0.44 -19.48 -29.66
C GLY A 246 1.56 -20.33 -30.19
N ARG A 247 1.52 -21.60 -29.78
CA ARG A 247 2.44 -22.65 -30.21
C ARG A 247 1.73 -23.97 -30.43
N THR A 248 2.30 -24.76 -31.32
CA THR A 248 1.88 -26.10 -31.64
C THR A 248 3.09 -26.99 -31.81
N ASP A 249 2.86 -28.29 -31.91
CA ASP A 249 3.83 -29.18 -32.51
C ASP A 249 4.06 -28.85 -34.01
N ARG A 250 5.12 -29.44 -34.59
CA ARG A 250 5.63 -29.19 -35.96
C ARG A 250 6.24 -27.80 -36.12
N SER A 251 7.57 -27.76 -36.13
CA SER A 251 8.36 -26.52 -36.10
C SER A 251 8.04 -25.52 -37.20
N ASN A 252 7.62 -25.98 -38.38
CA ASN A 252 7.45 -25.11 -39.54
C ASN A 252 5.98 -24.77 -39.84
N ARG A 253 5.01 -25.23 -39.02
CA ARG A 253 3.57 -25.06 -39.28
C ARG A 253 3.17 -23.61 -39.57
N MET A 254 3.81 -22.66 -38.90
CA MET A 254 3.49 -21.24 -38.98
C MET A 254 4.57 -20.43 -39.71
N ARG A 255 5.48 -21.06 -40.47
CA ARG A 255 6.50 -20.36 -41.26
C ARG A 255 6.08 -20.28 -42.73
N GLU A 256 6.29 -19.12 -43.33
CA GLU A 256 6.00 -18.87 -44.76
C GLU A 256 7.27 -18.77 -45.60
N ASP A 257 8.42 -18.61 -44.96
CA ASP A 257 9.72 -18.39 -45.58
C ASP A 257 10.51 -19.69 -45.81
N ILE A 258 9.98 -20.84 -45.39
CA ILE A 258 10.53 -22.16 -45.73
C ILE A 258 9.54 -22.87 -46.65
N ALA A 259 10.00 -23.30 -47.82
CA ALA A 259 9.22 -24.06 -48.80
C ALA A 259 8.91 -25.53 -48.38
N ALA A 260 9.28 -25.93 -47.16
CA ALA A 260 9.10 -27.29 -46.67
C ALA A 260 7.68 -27.46 -46.13
N ASP A 261 6.95 -28.43 -46.68
CA ASP A 261 5.60 -28.73 -46.24
C ASP A 261 5.63 -29.27 -44.79
N PHE A 262 4.99 -28.54 -43.88
CA PHE A 262 4.87 -28.97 -42.49
C PHE A 262 4.09 -30.28 -42.35
N THR A 263 3.34 -30.70 -43.37
CA THR A 263 2.63 -31.99 -43.38
C THR A 263 3.59 -33.17 -43.32
N GLU A 264 4.83 -33.02 -43.82
CA GLU A 264 5.88 -34.04 -43.75
C GLU A 264 6.54 -34.13 -42.36
N GLN A 265 6.35 -33.12 -41.49
CA GLN A 265 6.90 -33.13 -40.14
C GLN A 265 6.12 -34.07 -39.23
N LYS A 266 6.85 -34.83 -38.40
CA LYS A 266 6.25 -35.68 -37.37
C LYS A 266 5.53 -34.82 -36.33
N SER A 267 4.31 -35.22 -35.99
CA SER A 267 3.52 -34.63 -34.91
C SER A 267 4.06 -35.04 -33.54
N GLY A 268 3.97 -34.11 -32.58
CA GLY A 268 4.39 -34.27 -31.19
C GLY A 268 5.48 -33.30 -30.76
N ILE A 269 5.41 -32.84 -29.50
CA ILE A 269 6.36 -31.88 -28.90
C ILE A 269 7.83 -32.35 -28.96
N LYS A 270 8.04 -33.67 -29.04
CA LYS A 270 9.36 -34.31 -29.21
C LYS A 270 10.09 -33.88 -30.47
N TYR A 271 9.37 -33.67 -31.57
CA TYR A 271 9.97 -33.52 -32.89
C TYR A 271 10.16 -32.06 -33.29
N GLY A 272 9.47 -31.14 -32.62
CA GLY A 272 9.55 -29.73 -32.95
C GLY A 272 8.37 -28.91 -32.46
N VAL A 273 8.62 -27.63 -32.20
CA VAL A 273 7.60 -26.67 -31.77
C VAL A 273 7.59 -25.48 -32.73
N GLY A 274 6.40 -25.20 -33.26
CA GLY A 274 6.12 -24.04 -34.10
C GLY A 274 5.38 -22.99 -33.30
N GLY A 275 5.71 -21.71 -33.51
CA GLY A 275 5.04 -20.59 -32.85
C GLY A 275 4.64 -19.51 -33.86
N GLY A 276 3.58 -18.79 -33.54
CA GLY A 276 2.99 -17.78 -34.40
C GLY A 276 2.31 -16.69 -33.60
N GLN A 277 2.26 -15.50 -34.20
CA GLN A 277 1.66 -14.33 -33.63
C GLN A 277 0.98 -13.48 -34.72
N TRP A 278 -0.19 -12.95 -34.39
CA TRP A 278 -1.06 -12.20 -35.27
C TRP A 278 -1.69 -11.03 -34.54
N GLU A 279 -2.06 -10.00 -35.30
CA GLU A 279 -2.73 -8.80 -34.84
C GLU A 279 -4.03 -8.62 -35.62
N GLN A 280 -5.11 -8.31 -34.90
CA GLN A 280 -6.34 -7.81 -35.51
C GLN A 280 -6.23 -6.28 -35.58
N ILE A 281 -6.17 -5.78 -36.82
CA ILE A 281 -6.08 -4.35 -37.11
C ILE A 281 -7.49 -3.84 -37.43
N ILE A 282 -7.90 -2.75 -36.80
CA ILE A 282 -9.16 -2.06 -37.07
C ILE A 282 -8.86 -0.60 -37.40
N ASP A 283 -9.38 -0.12 -38.51
CA ASP A 283 -9.39 1.30 -38.84
C ASP A 283 -10.75 1.89 -38.47
N ILE A 284 -10.79 2.72 -37.42
CA ILE A 284 -12.03 3.31 -36.92
C ILE A 284 -12.53 4.42 -37.88
N GLU A 285 -11.67 4.91 -38.77
CA GLU A 285 -11.99 5.99 -39.72
C GLU A 285 -12.59 5.49 -41.05
N ASP A 286 -12.50 4.19 -41.35
CA ASP A 286 -13.12 3.58 -42.53
C ASP A 286 -14.48 2.96 -42.17
N GLU A 287 -15.57 3.68 -42.43
CA GLU A 287 -16.96 3.20 -42.24
C GLU A 287 -17.34 2.05 -43.20
N ASP A 288 -16.52 1.81 -44.23
CA ASP A 288 -16.74 0.85 -45.32
C ASP A 288 -15.84 -0.41 -45.25
N GLN A 289 -15.30 -0.77 -44.08
CA GLN A 289 -14.54 -2.04 -43.97
C GLN A 289 -15.45 -3.24 -44.29
N ASP A 290 -15.28 -3.80 -45.49
CA ASP A 290 -15.92 -5.03 -45.92
C ASP A 290 -15.57 -6.16 -44.93
N PHE A 291 -16.60 -6.82 -44.39
CA PHE A 291 -16.47 -7.95 -43.46
C PHE A 291 -15.82 -9.22 -44.06
N GLU A 292 -15.28 -9.14 -45.28
CA GLU A 292 -14.57 -10.23 -45.97
C GLU A 292 -13.04 -10.20 -45.77
N GLU A 293 -12.47 -9.19 -45.11
CA GLU A 293 -11.02 -9.18 -44.81
C GLU A 293 -10.62 -10.25 -43.77
N GLU A 294 -9.41 -10.82 -43.93
CA GLU A 294 -8.84 -11.75 -42.95
C GLU A 294 -8.75 -11.09 -41.56
N LYS A 295 -9.48 -11.65 -40.58
CA LYS A 295 -9.57 -11.14 -39.20
C LYS A 295 -8.22 -10.86 -38.53
N TYR A 296 -7.16 -11.58 -38.92
CA TYR A 296 -5.85 -11.55 -38.26
C TYR A 296 -4.72 -11.44 -39.28
N THR A 297 -3.92 -10.38 -39.16
CA THR A 297 -2.69 -10.20 -39.92
C THR A 297 -1.52 -10.83 -39.17
N LYS A 298 -0.77 -11.71 -39.82
CA LYS A 298 0.40 -12.34 -39.21
C LYS A 298 1.55 -11.34 -39.06
N VAL A 299 2.16 -11.32 -37.87
CA VAL A 299 3.24 -10.38 -37.54
C VAL A 299 4.52 -11.07 -37.06
N GLY A 300 4.52 -12.40 -36.99
CA GLY A 300 5.73 -13.16 -36.70
C GLY A 300 5.49 -14.65 -36.57
N SER A 301 6.59 -15.38 -36.62
CA SER A 301 6.62 -16.83 -36.43
C SER A 301 7.96 -17.25 -35.85
N SER A 302 7.97 -18.40 -35.18
CA SER A 302 9.17 -18.98 -34.59
C SER A 302 9.19 -20.49 -34.79
N SER A 303 10.39 -21.06 -34.81
CA SER A 303 10.60 -22.51 -34.80
C SER A 303 11.60 -22.86 -33.71
N SER A 304 11.35 -23.93 -32.99
CA SER A 304 12.32 -24.50 -32.06
C SER A 304 12.40 -26.02 -32.21
N ILE A 305 13.51 -26.58 -31.71
CA ILE A 305 13.68 -28.02 -31.56
C ILE A 305 12.66 -28.57 -30.55
N GLY A 306 12.38 -29.87 -30.64
CA GLY A 306 11.51 -30.52 -29.67
C GLY A 306 12.17 -30.71 -28.30
N MET A 307 11.37 -31.22 -27.36
CA MET A 307 11.75 -31.40 -25.96
C MET A 307 11.47 -32.85 -25.54
N ASP A 308 12.35 -33.45 -24.74
CA ASP A 308 12.16 -34.82 -24.21
C ASP A 308 11.34 -34.84 -22.91
N HIS A 309 11.50 -33.80 -22.08
CA HIS A 309 10.76 -33.61 -20.84
C HIS A 309 10.19 -32.19 -20.79
N VAL A 310 8.96 -32.08 -20.27
CA VAL A 310 8.16 -30.85 -20.34
C VAL A 310 7.56 -30.58 -18.96
N GLU A 311 7.98 -29.48 -18.36
CA GLU A 311 7.39 -28.92 -17.13
C GLU A 311 6.65 -27.60 -17.41
N PHE A 312 7.14 -26.83 -18.39
CA PHE A 312 6.58 -25.55 -18.80
C PHE A 312 6.39 -25.48 -20.31
N ILE A 313 5.24 -24.93 -20.74
CA ILE A 313 4.97 -24.62 -22.14
C ILE A 313 4.72 -23.12 -22.28
N PRO A 314 5.73 -22.33 -22.71
CA PRO A 314 5.56 -20.91 -22.91
C PRO A 314 5.04 -20.60 -24.32
N ILE A 315 4.07 -19.70 -24.42
CA ILE A 315 3.66 -19.02 -25.66
C ILE A 315 3.98 -17.54 -25.53
N GLN A 316 4.37 -16.90 -26.63
CA GLN A 316 4.90 -15.54 -26.59
C GLN A 316 4.45 -14.73 -27.80
N TYR A 317 4.04 -13.50 -27.52
CA TYR A 317 3.99 -12.40 -28.47
C TYR A 317 5.24 -11.55 -28.26
N SER A 318 5.97 -11.21 -29.33
CA SER A 318 7.16 -10.38 -29.26
C SER A 318 7.31 -9.47 -30.46
N LYS A 319 7.66 -8.21 -30.18
CA LYS A 319 8.06 -7.19 -31.15
C LYS A 319 9.49 -6.72 -30.87
N ASP A 320 10.26 -7.51 -30.13
CA ASP A 320 11.63 -7.14 -29.79
C ASP A 320 12.49 -7.19 -31.06
N SER A 321 12.92 -6.01 -31.51
CA SER A 321 13.68 -5.80 -32.73
C SER A 321 14.80 -4.82 -32.43
N LEU A 322 15.91 -4.95 -33.16
CA LEU A 322 17.03 -4.01 -33.10
C LEU A 322 16.57 -2.56 -33.34
N ILE A 323 15.57 -2.38 -34.22
CA ILE A 323 14.90 -1.12 -34.46
C ILE A 323 13.51 -1.20 -33.86
N ARG A 324 13.26 -0.39 -32.82
CA ARG A 324 11.95 -0.32 -32.19
C ARG A 324 10.95 0.34 -33.12
N ASN A 325 9.82 -0.31 -33.33
CA ASN A 325 8.69 0.31 -34.01
C ASN A 325 8.05 1.35 -33.08
N PRO A 326 8.04 2.65 -33.44
CA PRO A 326 7.38 3.68 -32.63
C PRO A 326 5.88 3.46 -32.50
N ASP A 327 5.26 2.74 -33.44
CA ASP A 327 3.82 2.47 -33.47
C ASP A 327 3.43 1.16 -32.77
N GLY A 328 4.33 0.58 -31.96
CA GLY A 328 4.03 -0.61 -31.16
C GLY A 328 3.21 -0.32 -29.90
N LEU A 329 2.55 -1.34 -29.36
CA LEU A 329 1.91 -1.25 -28.05
C LEU A 329 2.95 -0.97 -26.96
N THR A 330 2.55 -0.27 -25.91
CA THR A 330 3.29 -0.16 -24.65
C THR A 330 2.80 -1.21 -23.65
N LEU A 331 3.58 -1.44 -22.58
CA LEU A 331 3.10 -2.30 -21.50
C LEU A 331 1.83 -1.72 -20.84
N ARG A 332 1.68 -0.40 -20.81
CA ARG A 332 0.47 0.25 -20.28
C ARG A 332 -0.77 -0.02 -21.13
N ASP A 333 -0.62 -0.25 -22.43
CA ASP A 333 -1.76 -0.46 -23.34
C ASP A 333 -2.49 -1.79 -23.11
N ILE A 334 -1.84 -2.76 -22.45
CA ILE A 334 -2.49 -4.01 -22.04
C ILE A 334 -3.19 -3.91 -20.68
N ASP A 335 -3.25 -2.72 -20.07
CA ASP A 335 -4.08 -2.49 -18.89
C ASP A 335 -5.56 -2.68 -19.25
N GLU A 336 -6.30 -3.34 -18.37
CA GLU A 336 -7.69 -3.75 -18.57
C GLU A 336 -7.94 -4.65 -19.79
N ALA A 337 -6.89 -5.19 -20.42
CA ALA A 337 -7.04 -6.12 -21.53
C ALA A 337 -7.64 -7.45 -21.06
N MET A 338 -8.52 -8.00 -21.88
CA MET A 338 -9.08 -9.33 -21.71
C MET A 338 -8.12 -10.37 -22.27
N LEU A 339 -7.88 -11.43 -21.52
CA LEU A 339 -6.99 -12.52 -21.87
C LEU A 339 -7.76 -13.84 -21.84
N LEU A 340 -7.71 -14.58 -22.94
CA LEU A 340 -8.39 -15.86 -23.10
C LEU A 340 -7.43 -16.92 -23.65
N PRO A 341 -6.83 -17.75 -22.79
CA PRO A 341 -6.06 -18.91 -23.21
C PRO A 341 -6.99 -20.03 -23.68
N PHE A 342 -6.57 -20.78 -24.68
CA PHE A 342 -7.26 -21.98 -25.15
C PHE A 342 -6.27 -23.00 -25.71
N CYS A 343 -6.61 -24.27 -25.57
CA CYS A 343 -5.75 -25.38 -25.94
C CYS A 343 -6.57 -26.63 -26.27
N ASN A 344 -5.90 -27.71 -26.64
CA ASN A 344 -6.52 -29.03 -26.74
C ASN A 344 -6.83 -29.59 -25.33
N LYS A 345 -7.93 -30.33 -25.19
CA LYS A 345 -8.43 -30.82 -23.90
C LYS A 345 -7.38 -31.62 -23.12
N SER A 346 -6.65 -32.51 -23.78
CA SER A 346 -5.65 -33.33 -23.09
C SER A 346 -4.49 -32.52 -22.50
N LEU A 347 -4.18 -31.34 -23.04
CA LEU A 347 -3.21 -30.41 -22.45
C LEU A 347 -3.84 -29.63 -21.29
N ALA A 348 -5.10 -29.19 -21.42
CA ALA A 348 -5.80 -28.43 -20.39
C ALA A 348 -5.86 -29.16 -19.04
N GLU A 349 -6.09 -30.48 -19.06
CA GLU A 349 -6.15 -31.32 -17.85
C GLU A 349 -4.81 -31.44 -17.11
N LYS A 350 -3.70 -31.09 -17.77
CA LYS A 350 -2.34 -31.13 -17.20
C LYS A 350 -1.91 -29.79 -16.59
N ILE A 351 -2.70 -28.72 -16.72
CA ILE A 351 -2.34 -27.38 -16.26
C ILE A 351 -2.40 -27.31 -14.74
N LYS A 352 -1.33 -26.79 -14.14
CA LYS A 352 -1.27 -26.41 -12.72
C LYS A 352 -1.43 -24.92 -12.52
N ALA A 353 -0.70 -24.12 -13.28
CA ALA A 353 -0.77 -22.66 -13.16
C ALA A 353 -0.46 -21.99 -14.49
N ILE A 354 -0.92 -20.76 -14.64
CA ILE A 354 -0.59 -19.91 -15.79
C ILE A 354 0.12 -18.66 -15.27
N HIS A 355 1.34 -18.47 -15.73
CA HIS A 355 2.16 -17.32 -15.37
C HIS A 355 2.24 -16.34 -16.54
N ILE A 356 1.95 -15.07 -16.28
CA ILE A 356 1.93 -14.01 -17.29
C ILE A 356 3.12 -13.09 -17.02
N TYR A 357 4.01 -12.97 -18.01
CA TYR A 357 5.22 -12.15 -17.92
C TYR A 357 5.28 -11.14 -19.04
N SER A 358 5.83 -9.97 -18.75
CA SER A 358 6.14 -8.97 -19.76
C SER A 358 7.19 -7.99 -19.25
N ASN A 359 8.12 -7.58 -20.13
CA ASN A 359 9.10 -6.52 -19.89
C ASN A 359 9.86 -6.63 -18.55
N GLY A 360 10.14 -7.86 -18.07
CA GLY A 360 10.84 -8.10 -16.79
C GLY A 360 9.94 -8.10 -15.55
N TYR A 361 8.62 -8.09 -15.72
CA TYR A 361 7.62 -8.19 -14.67
C TYR A 361 6.84 -9.50 -14.77
N LYS A 362 6.49 -10.08 -13.61
CA LYS A 362 5.39 -11.03 -13.48
C LYS A 362 4.12 -10.21 -13.32
N ILE A 363 3.33 -10.19 -14.39
CA ILE A 363 2.08 -9.44 -14.49
C ILE A 363 1.01 -10.09 -13.62
N LYS A 364 0.84 -11.41 -13.75
CA LYS A 364 -0.19 -12.15 -13.03
C LYS A 364 0.16 -13.63 -12.95
N GLU A 365 -0.38 -14.29 -11.95
CA GLU A 365 -0.33 -15.74 -11.75
C GLU A 365 -1.76 -16.24 -11.55
N LEU A 366 -2.14 -17.27 -12.29
CA LEU A 366 -3.44 -17.92 -12.20
C LEU A 366 -3.23 -19.30 -11.60
N CYS A 367 -3.76 -19.52 -10.40
CA CYS A 367 -3.68 -20.79 -9.67
C CYS A 367 -4.78 -21.76 -10.13
N PRO A 368 -4.73 -23.05 -9.74
CA PRO A 368 -5.81 -24.00 -10.06
C PRO A 368 -7.19 -23.54 -9.58
N SER A 369 -7.27 -22.82 -8.46
CA SER A 369 -8.52 -22.28 -7.92
C SER A 369 -9.14 -21.17 -8.77
N ASP A 370 -8.34 -20.53 -9.62
CA ASP A 370 -8.74 -19.37 -10.40
C ASP A 370 -9.20 -19.77 -11.81
N ILE A 371 -9.10 -21.06 -12.15
CA ILE A 371 -9.22 -21.57 -13.51
C ILE A 371 -10.35 -22.61 -13.60
N GLU A 372 -11.13 -22.53 -14.67
CA GLU A 372 -12.12 -23.51 -15.09
C GLU A 372 -11.90 -23.90 -16.56
N ILE A 373 -12.01 -25.19 -16.88
CA ILE A 373 -11.91 -25.69 -18.25
C ILE A 373 -13.32 -25.70 -18.86
N ASP A 374 -13.56 -24.79 -19.79
CA ASP A 374 -14.82 -24.72 -20.53
C ASP A 374 -14.78 -25.68 -21.72
N LEU A 375 -15.60 -26.73 -21.63
CA LEU A 375 -15.77 -27.79 -22.62
C LEU A 375 -16.82 -27.48 -23.69
N THR A 376 -17.43 -26.29 -23.65
CA THR A 376 -18.42 -25.89 -24.66
C THR A 376 -17.75 -25.77 -26.02
N GLU A 377 -18.32 -26.42 -27.02
CA GLU A 377 -17.83 -26.41 -28.40
C GLU A 377 -17.67 -24.97 -28.92
N PHE A 378 -16.54 -24.71 -29.57
CA PHE A 378 -16.25 -23.43 -30.20
C PHE A 378 -15.20 -23.59 -31.30
N ASP A 379 -15.22 -22.67 -32.25
CA ASP A 379 -14.15 -22.48 -33.22
C ASP A 379 -13.26 -21.32 -32.76
N PRO A 380 -11.95 -21.53 -32.54
CA PRO A 380 -11.06 -20.44 -32.17
C PRO A 380 -10.74 -19.47 -33.33
N GLU A 381 -11.17 -19.74 -34.56
CA GLU A 381 -10.95 -18.90 -35.76
C GLU A 381 -9.47 -18.53 -35.95
N ILE A 382 -8.56 -19.46 -35.63
CA ILE A 382 -7.12 -19.25 -35.79
C ILE A 382 -6.71 -19.48 -37.25
N PRO A 383 -5.84 -18.62 -37.83
CA PRO A 383 -5.37 -18.74 -39.22
C PRO A 383 -4.28 -19.82 -39.33
N VAL A 384 -4.56 -21.03 -38.82
CA VAL A 384 -3.64 -22.17 -38.79
C VAL A 384 -4.43 -23.45 -39.07
N VAL A 385 -3.95 -24.27 -40.01
CA VAL A 385 -4.60 -25.52 -40.40
C VAL A 385 -4.16 -26.69 -39.50
N PHE A 386 -5.12 -27.53 -39.13
CA PHE A 386 -4.92 -28.76 -38.35
C PHE A 386 -5.56 -29.95 -39.08
N SER A 387 -4.96 -31.14 -38.93
CA SER A 387 -5.55 -32.35 -39.53
C SER A 387 -6.76 -32.84 -38.74
N GLU A 388 -7.63 -33.64 -39.37
CA GLU A 388 -8.77 -34.25 -38.69
C GLU A 388 -8.35 -35.09 -37.47
N ASP A 389 -7.21 -35.78 -37.55
CA ASP A 389 -6.66 -36.55 -36.43
C ASP A 389 -6.25 -35.67 -35.25
N GLU A 390 -5.67 -34.50 -35.50
CA GLU A 390 -5.30 -33.53 -34.46
C GLU A 390 -6.55 -32.94 -33.79
N LEU A 391 -7.61 -32.71 -34.56
CA LEU A 391 -8.88 -32.15 -34.11
C LEU A 391 -9.75 -33.14 -33.31
N LYS A 392 -9.41 -34.43 -33.26
CA LYS A 392 -10.07 -35.43 -32.39
C LYS A 392 -9.94 -35.08 -30.91
N ASP A 393 -8.85 -34.42 -30.52
CA ASP A 393 -8.73 -33.80 -29.21
C ASP A 393 -9.40 -32.40 -29.27
N PRO A 394 -10.56 -32.18 -28.63
CA PRO A 394 -11.32 -30.96 -28.87
C PRO A 394 -10.60 -29.73 -28.31
N TRP A 395 -10.90 -28.57 -28.90
CA TRP A 395 -10.53 -27.28 -28.33
C TRP A 395 -11.29 -27.03 -27.04
N VAL A 396 -10.61 -26.47 -26.05
CA VAL A 396 -11.20 -26.02 -24.78
C VAL A 396 -10.68 -24.64 -24.42
N ARG A 397 -11.52 -23.86 -23.74
CA ARG A 397 -11.12 -22.54 -23.22
C ARG A 397 -10.73 -22.66 -21.76
N ILE A 398 -9.70 -21.91 -21.38
CA ILE A 398 -9.31 -21.74 -19.98
C ILE A 398 -9.95 -20.43 -19.51
N ARG A 399 -10.92 -20.53 -18.59
CA ARG A 399 -11.70 -19.38 -18.10
C ARG A 399 -11.48 -19.12 -16.61
N PRO A 400 -11.79 -17.91 -16.10
CA PRO A 400 -11.78 -17.68 -14.68
C PRO A 400 -12.86 -18.51 -13.97
N ALA A 401 -12.50 -19.09 -12.83
CA ALA A 401 -13.46 -19.76 -11.96
C ALA A 401 -14.57 -18.78 -11.51
N GLY A 402 -15.82 -19.26 -11.47
CA GLY A 402 -16.97 -18.45 -11.04
C GLY A 402 -17.79 -17.81 -12.17
N GLY A 403 -17.67 -18.31 -13.40
CA GLY A 403 -18.58 -17.98 -14.51
C GLY A 403 -18.24 -16.69 -15.28
N TYR A 404 -17.04 -16.13 -15.09
CA TYR A 404 -16.58 -14.99 -15.89
C TYR A 404 -16.10 -15.44 -17.28
N SER A 405 -16.18 -14.55 -18.27
CA SER A 405 -15.88 -14.90 -19.66
C SER A 405 -14.38 -14.95 -20.00
N SER A 406 -13.54 -14.15 -19.34
CA SER A 406 -12.10 -14.01 -19.62
C SER A 406 -11.32 -13.51 -18.41
N PHE A 407 -10.00 -13.72 -18.40
CA PHE A 407 -9.11 -13.09 -17.42
C PHE A 407 -8.87 -11.62 -17.78
N ASN A 408 -8.60 -10.78 -16.78
CA ASN A 408 -8.29 -9.36 -17.00
C ASN A 408 -6.94 -9.00 -16.36
N ILE A 409 -6.16 -8.20 -17.09
CA ILE A 409 -4.98 -7.51 -16.58
C ILE A 409 -5.44 -6.18 -15.98
N LYS A 410 -5.01 -5.82 -14.77
CA LYS A 410 -5.49 -4.62 -14.08
C LYS A 410 -4.39 -3.93 -13.27
N PHE A 411 -3.62 -3.07 -13.92
CA PHE A 411 -2.53 -2.34 -13.28
C PHE A 411 -3.00 -1.27 -12.29
N PHE A 412 -4.24 -0.79 -12.44
CA PHE A 412 -4.83 0.10 -11.46
C PHE A 412 -5.05 -0.59 -10.10
N GLU A 413 -5.46 -1.86 -10.09
CA GLU A 413 -5.74 -2.61 -8.86
C GLU A 413 -4.48 -3.32 -8.33
N GLU A 414 -3.65 -3.85 -9.24
CA GLU A 414 -2.52 -4.72 -8.92
C GLU A 414 -1.21 -4.11 -9.46
N THR A 415 -0.16 -4.07 -8.65
CA THR A 415 1.18 -3.68 -9.12
C THR A 415 1.98 -4.96 -9.47
N PRO A 416 2.36 -5.18 -10.75
CA PRO A 416 3.16 -6.34 -11.13
C PRO A 416 4.47 -6.48 -10.36
N LYS A 417 4.89 -7.72 -10.13
CA LYS A 417 6.14 -8.01 -9.42
C LYS A 417 7.31 -7.92 -10.38
N ARG A 418 8.27 -7.03 -10.10
CA ARG A 418 9.54 -6.96 -10.84
C ARG A 418 10.35 -8.24 -10.61
N MET A 419 10.80 -8.88 -11.69
CA MET A 419 11.53 -10.15 -11.61
C MET A 419 13.03 -9.98 -11.44
N PHE A 420 13.57 -8.81 -11.80
CA PHE A 420 15.00 -8.52 -11.75
C PHE A 420 15.25 -7.19 -11.05
N MET A 421 16.13 -7.18 -10.04
CA MET A 421 16.61 -5.94 -9.45
C MET A 421 17.80 -5.42 -10.28
N PRO A 422 17.76 -4.15 -10.71
CA PRO A 422 18.91 -3.55 -11.37
C PRO A 422 20.10 -3.53 -10.42
N LYS A 423 21.26 -4.00 -10.89
CA LYS A 423 22.51 -3.88 -10.13
C LYS A 423 23.09 -2.49 -10.39
N GLN A 424 23.40 -1.77 -9.30
CA GLN A 424 24.15 -0.52 -9.42
C GLN A 424 25.55 -0.85 -9.94
N THR A 425 25.99 -0.15 -10.98
CA THR A 425 27.36 -0.29 -11.47
C THR A 425 28.31 0.30 -10.43
N GLU A 426 29.21 -0.51 -9.90
CA GLU A 426 30.28 -0.05 -9.01
C GLU A 426 31.37 0.65 -9.82
N ASN A 427 31.98 1.68 -9.24
CA ASN A 427 33.13 2.33 -9.83
C ASN A 427 34.36 1.42 -9.67
N SER A 428 34.66 0.66 -10.71
CA SER A 428 35.76 -0.31 -10.75
C SER A 428 37.17 0.31 -10.59
N LEU A 429 37.27 1.64 -10.55
CA LEU A 429 38.53 2.38 -10.40
C LEU A 429 38.81 2.86 -8.97
N ASP A 430 37.85 2.82 -8.05
CA ASP A 430 38.04 3.31 -6.67
C ASP A 430 38.92 2.36 -5.80
N GLY A 431 39.17 1.13 -6.26
CA GLY A 431 40.07 0.17 -5.61
C GLY A 431 41.54 0.22 -6.07
N LYS A 432 41.92 1.11 -6.98
CA LYS A 432 43.30 1.18 -7.55
C LYS A 432 44.16 2.33 -6.99
N LYS A 433 43.85 2.81 -5.78
CA LYS A 433 44.73 3.70 -5.01
C LYS A 433 45.15 3.02 -3.71
N SER A 434 46.18 2.18 -3.79
CA SER A 434 47.07 1.86 -2.67
C SER A 434 48.48 1.68 -3.20
#